data_AF-A0A0D2K5D8-F1
#
_entry.id   AF-A0A0D2K5D8-F1
#
_cell.length_a   1.000
_cell.length_b   1.000
_cell.length_c   1.000
_cell.angle_alpha   90.00
_cell.angle_beta   90.00
_cell.angle_gamma   90.00
#
_symmetry.space_group_name_H-M   'P 1'
#
loop_
_entity.id
_entity.type
_entity.pdbx_description
1 polymer ?
#
loop_
_entity_poly.entity_id
_entity_poly.type
_entity_poly.pdbx_seq_one_letter_code
_entity_poly.pdbx_strand_id
1 'polypeptide(L)'
;MSHHNKHAIMEACIKACQECIDHCKACQSDATHAHKKNCVSSCQRCIDACRKCIEHCKEQIRNAKTELDKIGWENCIAACQNCIQMCERCCVSCPTDDTTAFSQACKDCIEACKDCIKACSQCC
;
A
#
# COMPACT_ATOMS: atom_id res chain seq x y z
N MET A 1 3.48 18.69 15.60
CA MET A 1 4.02 18.48 14.23
C MET A 1 3.72 19.70 13.38
N SER A 2 4.72 20.27 12.71
CA SER A 2 4.50 21.37 11.76
C SER A 2 3.80 20.88 10.48
N HIS A 3 3.07 21.77 9.79
CA HIS A 3 2.37 21.44 8.54
C HIS A 3 3.30 20.86 7.45
N HIS A 4 4.54 21.33 7.39
CA HIS A 4 5.57 20.83 6.47
C HIS A 4 5.92 19.35 6.70
N ASN A 5 5.88 18.87 7.95
CA ASN A 5 6.17 17.47 8.26
C ASN A 5 5.05 16.54 7.77
N LYS A 6 3.79 16.98 7.85
CA LYS A 6 2.62 16.20 7.39
C LYS A 6 2.61 15.98 5.87
N HIS A 7 2.98 17.00 5.10
CA HIS A 7 3.11 16.88 3.64
C HIS A 7 4.17 15.85 3.24
N ALA A 8 5.38 15.96 3.82
CA ALA A 8 6.46 15.02 3.52
C ALA A 8 6.09 13.58 3.86
N ILE A 9 5.39 13.36 4.98
CA ILE A 9 4.85 12.04 5.36
C ILE A 9 3.86 11.52 4.32
N MET A 10 2.92 12.34 3.86
CA MET A 10 1.94 11.95 2.85
C MET A 10 2.59 11.65 1.49
N GLU A 11 3.59 12.43 1.08
CA GLU A 11 4.35 12.17 -0.16
C GLU A 11 5.11 10.84 -0.09
N ALA A 12 5.74 10.54 1.06
CA ALA A 12 6.39 9.25 1.30
C ALA A 12 5.38 8.09 1.28
N CYS A 13 4.20 8.27 1.90
CA CYS A 13 3.11 7.30 1.87
C CYS A 13 2.61 7.03 0.45
N ILE A 14 2.38 8.08 -0.34
CA ILE A 14 1.97 7.98 -1.76
C ILE A 14 2.99 7.18 -2.55
N LYS A 15 4.29 7.46 -2.36
CA LYS A 15 5.38 6.76 -3.06
C LYS A 15 5.39 5.27 -2.70
N ALA A 16 5.34 4.94 -1.41
CA ALA A 16 5.33 3.54 -0.96
C ALA A 16 4.08 2.78 -1.43
N CYS A 17 2.91 3.42 -1.43
CA CYS A 17 1.68 2.84 -2.00
C CYS A 17 1.82 2.56 -3.50
N GLN A 18 2.48 3.45 -4.25
CA GLN A 18 2.70 3.28 -5.68
C GLN A 18 3.64 2.11 -5.97
N GLU A 19 4.75 2.02 -5.26
CA GLU A 19 5.70 0.89 -5.34
C GLU A 19 5.00 -0.44 -4.98
N CYS A 20 4.20 -0.44 -3.90
CA CYS A 20 3.40 -1.59 -3.50
C CYS A 20 2.42 -2.04 -4.60
N ILE A 21 1.75 -1.11 -5.28
CA ILE A 21 0.86 -1.42 -6.42
C ILE A 21 1.63 -2.12 -7.53
N ASP A 22 2.80 -1.59 -7.88
CA ASP A 22 3.57 -2.10 -9.01
C ASP A 22 4.10 -3.51 -8.73
N HIS A 23 4.56 -3.77 -7.50
CA HIS A 23 4.98 -5.11 -7.10
C HIS A 23 3.81 -6.09 -6.90
N CYS A 24 2.64 -5.64 -6.43
CA CYS A 24 1.44 -6.48 -6.39
C CYS A 24 0.98 -6.90 -7.79
N LYS A 25 1.04 -6.00 -8.79
CA LYS A 25 0.71 -6.34 -10.19
C LYS A 25 1.72 -7.32 -10.79
N ALA A 26 3.01 -7.12 -10.52
CA ALA A 26 4.05 -8.04 -10.95
C ALA A 26 3.82 -9.44 -10.35
N CYS A 27 3.52 -9.48 -9.04
CA CYS A 27 3.17 -10.70 -8.32
C CYS A 27 1.95 -11.42 -8.90
N GLN A 28 0.90 -10.68 -9.28
CA GLN A 28 -0.27 -11.24 -9.96
C GLN A 28 0.05 -11.80 -11.35
N SER A 29 0.88 -11.09 -12.12
CA SER A 29 1.23 -11.45 -13.50
C SER A 29 2.16 -12.67 -13.56
N ASP A 30 3.00 -12.82 -12.53
CA ASP A 30 3.97 -13.90 -12.36
C ASP A 30 3.37 -15.12 -11.64
N ALA A 31 2.08 -15.07 -11.28
CA ALA A 31 1.35 -16.17 -10.65
C ALA A 31 1.02 -17.29 -11.66
N THR A 32 2.04 -17.93 -12.21
CA THR A 32 1.95 -19.10 -13.11
C THR A 32 1.56 -20.41 -12.39
N HIS A 33 1.41 -20.40 -11.07
CA HIS A 33 1.13 -21.59 -10.26
C HIS A 33 -0.33 -21.64 -9.76
N ALA A 34 -0.98 -22.78 -9.98
CA ALA A 34 -2.37 -23.09 -9.61
C ALA A 34 -2.72 -22.90 -8.11
N HIS A 35 -1.72 -22.74 -7.23
CA HIS A 35 -1.89 -22.55 -5.79
C HIS A 35 -2.04 -21.09 -5.33
N LYS A 36 -2.02 -20.09 -6.23
CA LYS A 36 -1.90 -18.67 -5.85
C LYS A 36 -3.21 -17.85 -5.87
N LYS A 37 -4.41 -18.47 -5.93
CA LYS A 37 -5.70 -17.75 -5.94
C LYS A 37 -5.84 -16.76 -4.76
N ASN A 38 -5.31 -17.14 -3.59
CA ASN A 38 -5.30 -16.30 -2.41
C ASN A 38 -4.31 -15.12 -2.54
N CYS A 39 -3.08 -15.36 -3.01
CA CYS A 39 -2.11 -14.28 -3.25
C CYS A 39 -2.62 -13.29 -4.31
N VAL A 40 -3.18 -13.76 -5.42
CA VAL A 40 -3.72 -12.89 -6.49
C VAL A 40 -4.87 -12.01 -5.98
N SER A 41 -5.81 -12.59 -5.23
CA SER A 41 -6.93 -11.84 -4.67
C SER A 41 -6.50 -10.87 -3.56
N SER A 42 -5.53 -11.25 -2.73
CA SER A 42 -4.95 -10.36 -1.72
C SER A 42 -4.14 -9.22 -2.35
N CYS A 43 -3.34 -9.49 -3.39
CA CYS A 43 -2.67 -8.46 -4.20
C CYS A 43 -3.68 -7.48 -4.80
N GLN A 44 -4.82 -7.97 -5.33
CA GLN A 44 -5.85 -7.09 -5.90
C GLN A 44 -6.43 -6.15 -4.84
N ARG A 45 -6.79 -6.70 -3.67
CA ARG A 45 -7.31 -5.91 -2.54
C ARG A 45 -6.28 -4.90 -2.04
N CYS A 46 -5.01 -5.28 -2.02
CA CYS A 46 -3.89 -4.40 -1.69
C CYS A 46 -3.79 -3.25 -2.68
N ILE A 47 -3.80 -3.53 -3.99
CA ILE A 47 -3.79 -2.53 -5.06
C ILE A 47 -4.94 -1.53 -4.91
N ASP A 48 -6.16 -2.03 -4.68
CA ASP A 48 -7.34 -1.17 -4.56
C ASP A 48 -7.26 -0.27 -3.31
N ALA A 49 -6.73 -0.79 -2.20
CA ALA A 49 -6.52 -0.02 -0.98
C ALA A 49 -5.41 1.03 -1.15
N CYS A 50 -4.28 0.69 -1.76
CA CYS A 50 -3.20 1.62 -2.06
C CYS A 50 -3.66 2.74 -3.01
N ARG A 51 -4.49 2.43 -4.00
CA ARG A 51 -5.08 3.45 -4.91
C ARG A 51 -5.92 4.47 -4.17
N LYS A 52 -6.81 4.01 -3.28
CA LYS A 52 -7.63 4.89 -2.45
C LYS A 52 -6.78 5.73 -1.50
N CYS A 53 -5.75 5.13 -0.91
CA CYS A 53 -4.78 5.84 -0.08
C CYS A 53 -4.11 6.98 -0.86
N ILE A 54 -3.58 6.68 -2.05
CA ILE A 54 -2.94 7.68 -2.92
C ILE A 54 -3.92 8.81 -3.28
N GLU A 55 -5.15 8.47 -3.63
CA GLU A 55 -6.18 9.45 -4.01
C GLU A 55 -6.43 10.45 -2.88
N HIS A 56 -6.77 9.96 -1.68
CA HIS A 56 -7.09 10.81 -0.54
C HIS A 56 -5.87 11.60 -0.04
N CYS A 57 -4.69 11.00 0.00
CA CYS A 57 -3.50 11.73 0.46
C CYS A 57 -3.05 12.78 -0.58
N LYS A 58 -3.21 12.53 -1.90
CA LYS A 58 -2.99 13.57 -2.95
C LYS A 58 -4.03 14.68 -2.91
N GLU A 59 -5.29 14.35 -2.63
CA GLU A 59 -6.35 15.34 -2.44
C GLU A 59 -6.01 16.24 -1.25
N GLN A 60 -5.59 15.66 -0.12
CA GLN A 60 -5.23 16.44 1.05
C GLN A 60 -4.01 17.33 0.82
N ILE A 61 -2.97 16.85 0.11
CA ILE A 61 -1.82 17.68 -0.27
C ILE A 61 -2.25 18.86 -1.15
N ARG A 62 -3.13 18.62 -2.13
CA ARG A 62 -3.62 19.68 -3.03
C ARG A 62 -4.45 20.73 -2.30
N ASN A 63 -5.27 20.30 -1.35
CA ASN A 63 -6.19 21.15 -0.62
C ASN A 63 -5.53 21.89 0.56
N ALA A 64 -4.30 21.55 0.94
CA ALA A 64 -3.58 22.15 2.07
C ALA A 64 -3.24 23.65 1.95
N LYS A 65 -3.55 24.30 0.82
CA LYS A 65 -3.48 25.78 0.67
C LYS A 65 -4.64 26.50 1.36
N THR A 66 -5.77 25.84 1.49
CA THR A 66 -6.80 26.15 2.49
C THR A 66 -6.46 25.33 3.72
N GLU A 67 -6.65 25.82 4.95
CA GLU A 67 -6.32 25.06 6.18
C GLU A 67 -6.63 23.57 6.00
N LEU A 68 -5.63 22.70 6.27
CA LEU A 68 -5.75 21.24 6.17
C LEU A 68 -7.13 20.83 6.65
N ASP A 69 -8.03 20.50 5.72
CA ASP A 69 -9.39 20.14 6.10
C ASP A 69 -9.25 18.90 6.97
N LYS A 70 -9.72 19.02 8.21
CA LYS A 70 -9.69 17.94 9.19
C LYS A 70 -10.32 16.68 8.59
N ILE A 71 -11.35 16.85 7.76
CA ILE A 71 -12.05 15.78 7.06
C ILE A 71 -11.12 15.11 6.02
N GLY A 72 -10.39 15.89 5.22
CA GLY A 72 -9.43 15.35 4.24
C GLY A 72 -8.28 14.58 4.89
N TRP A 73 -7.80 15.05 6.06
CA TRP A 73 -6.79 14.34 6.85
C TRP A 73 -7.32 13.01 7.41
N GLU A 74 -8.53 13.03 7.99
CA GLU A 74 -9.21 11.82 8.50
C GLU A 74 -9.46 10.78 7.39
N ASN A 75 -9.83 11.23 6.18
CA ASN A 75 -9.99 10.35 5.02
C ASN A 75 -8.67 9.69 4.58
N CYS A 76 -7.56 10.43 4.54
CA CYS A 76 -6.24 9.85 4.25
C CYS A 76 -5.82 8.85 5.35
N ILE A 77 -6.07 9.15 6.63
CA ILE A 77 -5.80 8.20 7.73
C ILE A 77 -6.62 6.91 7.56
N ALA A 78 -7.93 7.02 7.35
CA ALA A 78 -8.79 5.86 7.19
C ALA A 78 -8.36 5.00 5.98
N ALA A 79 -7.94 5.65 4.90
CA ALA A 79 -7.39 4.97 3.73
C ALA A 79 -6.04 4.29 4.02
N CYS A 80 -5.16 4.93 4.79
CA CYS A 80 -3.89 4.34 5.26
C CYS A 80 -4.13 3.11 6.14
N GLN A 81 -5.09 3.16 7.08
CA GLN A 81 -5.43 2.03 7.94
C GLN A 81 -5.97 0.84 7.13
N ASN A 82 -6.87 1.10 6.18
CA ASN A 82 -7.36 0.06 5.27
C ASN A 82 -6.23 -0.50 4.38
N CYS A 83 -5.32 0.36 3.91
CA CYS A 83 -4.14 -0.04 3.16
C CYS A 83 -3.23 -0.98 3.98
N ILE A 84 -2.93 -0.63 5.24
CA ILE A 84 -2.17 -1.49 6.16
C ILE A 84 -2.81 -2.87 6.27
N GLN A 85 -4.11 -2.94 6.57
CA GLN A 85 -4.81 -4.21 6.72
C GLN A 85 -4.75 -5.08 5.46
N MET A 86 -4.85 -4.48 4.28
CA MET A 86 -4.76 -5.23 3.02
C MET A 86 -3.32 -5.65 2.70
N CYS A 87 -2.32 -4.82 3.03
CA CYS A 87 -0.90 -5.17 2.90
C CYS A 87 -0.54 -6.34 3.82
N GLU A 88 -0.98 -6.33 5.08
CA GLU A 88 -0.77 -7.44 6.03
C GLU A 88 -1.37 -8.75 5.51
N ARG A 89 -2.59 -8.69 4.99
CA ARG A 89 -3.24 -9.85 4.35
C ARG A 89 -2.48 -10.32 3.11
N CYS A 90 -1.93 -9.39 2.33
CA CYS A 90 -1.10 -9.71 1.17
C CYS A 90 0.18 -10.46 1.60
N CYS A 91 0.87 -9.95 2.61
CA CYS A 91 2.08 -10.58 3.17
C CYS A 91 1.86 -12.03 3.60
N VAL A 92 0.71 -12.33 4.22
CA VAL A 92 0.38 -13.70 4.68
C VAL A 92 -0.11 -14.59 3.53
N SER A 93 -0.77 -14.01 2.52
CA SER A 93 -1.39 -14.78 1.44
C SER A 93 -0.41 -15.15 0.33
N CYS A 94 0.69 -14.41 0.20
CA CYS A 94 1.71 -14.72 -0.78
C CYS A 94 2.68 -15.76 -0.24
N PRO A 95 2.91 -16.85 -1.00
CA PRO A 95 3.65 -18.01 -0.50
C PRO A 95 5.07 -17.62 -0.15
N THR A 96 5.58 -18.09 1.00
CA THR A 96 6.93 -17.83 1.50
C THR A 96 7.88 -19.02 1.48
N ASP A 97 7.40 -20.20 1.09
CA ASP A 97 8.21 -21.42 1.17
C ASP A 97 9.17 -21.58 -0.02
N ASP A 98 10.39 -22.01 0.30
CA ASP A 98 11.49 -22.26 -0.64
C ASP A 98 11.31 -23.51 -1.51
N THR A 99 10.22 -24.28 -1.32
CA THR A 99 10.00 -25.60 -1.93
C THR A 99 9.32 -25.57 -3.29
N THR A 100 8.55 -24.51 -3.58
CA THR A 100 8.03 -24.20 -4.91
C THR A 100 8.72 -22.94 -5.36
N ALA A 101 9.41 -22.94 -6.51
CA ALA A 101 10.16 -21.81 -7.06
C ALA A 101 9.48 -20.48 -6.71
N PHE A 102 9.95 -19.89 -5.62
CA PHE A 102 9.37 -18.67 -5.09
C PHE A 102 9.63 -17.64 -6.17
N SER A 103 8.56 -17.12 -6.75
CA SER A 103 8.71 -16.21 -7.86
C SER A 103 9.13 -14.86 -7.30
N GLN A 104 10.28 -14.31 -7.74
CA GLN A 104 10.90 -13.11 -7.13
C GLN A 104 9.88 -11.97 -6.93
N ALA A 105 8.90 -11.87 -7.82
CA ALA A 105 7.77 -10.94 -7.73
C ALA A 105 6.98 -11.02 -6.41
N CYS A 106 6.80 -12.21 -5.83
CA CYS A 106 6.16 -12.34 -4.51
C CYS A 106 7.04 -11.78 -3.37
N LYS A 107 8.39 -11.80 -3.46
CA LYS A 107 9.32 -11.34 -2.40
C LYS A 107 9.26 -9.82 -2.41
N ASP A 108 9.43 -9.27 -3.62
CA ASP A 108 9.37 -7.85 -3.85
C ASP A 108 7.99 -7.29 -3.47
N CYS A 109 6.90 -8.04 -3.71
CA CYS A 109 5.56 -7.69 -3.26
C CYS A 109 5.44 -7.63 -1.73
N ILE A 110 5.96 -8.63 -1.02
CA ILE A 110 5.93 -8.67 0.45
C ILE A 110 6.76 -7.52 1.04
N GLU A 111 7.96 -7.28 0.52
CA GLU A 111 8.80 -6.18 0.99
C GLU A 111 8.16 -4.82 0.71
N ALA A 112 7.62 -4.61 -0.49
CA ALA A 112 6.89 -3.38 -0.82
C ALA A 112 5.63 -3.19 0.04
N CYS A 113 4.94 -4.28 0.43
CA CYS A 113 3.83 -4.20 1.39
C CYS A 113 4.31 -3.78 2.78
N LYS A 114 5.46 -4.26 3.26
CA LYS A 114 6.04 -3.85 4.56
C LYS A 114 6.44 -2.38 4.56
N ASP A 115 7.08 -1.92 3.49
CA ASP A 115 7.44 -0.51 3.33
C ASP A 115 6.19 0.39 3.25
N CYS A 116 5.16 -0.07 2.55
CA CYS A 116 3.86 0.59 2.49
C CYS A 116 3.21 0.67 3.88
N ILE A 117 3.20 -0.40 4.66
CA ILE A 117 2.68 -0.42 6.04
C ILE A 117 3.42 0.61 6.89
N LYS A 118 4.75 0.61 6.83
CA LYS A 118 5.59 1.54 7.58
C LYS A 118 5.28 2.99 7.20
N ALA A 119 5.15 3.30 5.91
CA ALA A 119 4.84 4.66 5.46
C ALA A 119 3.42 5.08 5.85
N CYS A 120 2.41 4.23 5.64
CA CYS A 120 1.03 4.47 6.04
C CYS A 120 0.89 4.69 7.55
N SER A 121 1.64 3.96 8.38
CA SER A 121 1.60 4.09 9.84
C SER A 121 2.08 5.46 10.34
N GLN A 122 2.87 6.18 9.55
CA GLN A 122 3.31 7.55 9.89
C GLN A 122 2.23 8.60 9.60
N CYS A 123 1.25 8.28 8.74
CA CYS A 123 0.08 9.13 8.52
C CYS A 123 -0.95 9.01 9.66
N CYS A 124 -0.98 7.87 10.35
CA CYS A 124 -1.98 7.49 11.36
C CYS A 124 -1.74 8.11 12.74
#